data_AF-A0A9X7T482-F1
#
_entry.id   AF-A0A9X7T482-F1
#
_cell.length_a   1.000
_cell.length_b   1.000
_cell.length_c   1.000
_cell.angle_alpha   90.00
_cell.angle_beta   90.00
_cell.angle_gamma   90.00
#
_symmetry.space_group_name_H-M   'P 1'
#
loop_
_entity.id
_entity.type
_entity.pdbx_description
1 polymer ?
#
loop_
_entity_poly.entity_id
_entity_poly.type
_entity_poly.pdbx_seq_one_letter_code
_entity_poly.pdbx_strand_id
1 'polypeptide(L)'
;MKNKLILLLALLGIGLFAVIQGWILPKKELAAEQYLADQQSPLTHDLQTILPYKNKYMGDVSNLNLFNHLPLKDLKRSYQLRSDEFAIEVHYEADELREDEKAIRQMLLYNSVAAFALIDNLQTIDYRFLDRTLTVSRSRIQQLFGDDLAALLTTEKWRANVQQKWQDARFLQEGVKALEEKQ
;
A
#
# COMPACT_ATOMS: atom_id res chain seq x y z
N MET A 1 7.85 -46.00 39.07
CA MET A 1 8.22 -45.69 37.67
C MET A 1 7.33 -44.62 37.04
N LYS A 2 5.99 -44.75 37.10
CA LYS A 2 5.03 -43.76 36.54
C LYS A 2 5.28 -42.30 36.95
N ASN A 3 5.53 -42.01 38.23
CA ASN A 3 5.74 -40.63 38.70
C ASN A 3 7.01 -39.97 38.12
N LYS A 4 8.09 -40.73 37.92
CA LYS A 4 9.34 -40.22 37.30
C LYS A 4 9.14 -39.89 35.82
N LEU A 5 8.34 -40.68 35.11
CA LEU A 5 7.98 -40.43 33.71
C LEU A 5 7.12 -39.17 33.59
N ILE A 6 6.14 -38.98 34.47
CA ILE A 6 5.30 -37.78 34.52
C ILE A 6 6.14 -36.53 34.80
N LEU A 7 7.07 -36.60 35.76
CA LEU A 7 8.00 -35.51 36.07
C LEU A 7 8.92 -35.15 34.88
N LEU A 8 9.44 -36.15 34.17
CA LEU A 8 10.29 -35.93 32.99
C LEU A 8 9.49 -35.28 31.85
N LEU A 9 8.27 -35.76 31.59
CA LEU A 9 7.37 -35.16 30.60
C LEU A 9 6.99 -33.72 30.97
N ALA A 10 6.77 -33.44 32.26
CA ALA A 10 6.49 -32.08 32.73
C ALA A 10 7.69 -31.15 32.52
N LEU A 11 8.90 -31.57 32.84
CA LEU A 11 10.12 -30.79 32.60
C LEU A 11 10.37 -30.55 31.10
N LEU A 12 10.14 -31.57 30.26
CA LEU A 12 10.23 -31.43 28.82
C LEU A 12 9.20 -30.42 28.29
N GLY A 13 7.95 -30.50 28.76
CA GLY A 13 6.89 -29.57 28.40
C GLY A 13 7.21 -28.12 28.80
N ILE A 14 7.74 -27.91 30.01
CA ILE A 14 8.19 -26.59 30.47
C ILE A 14 9.34 -26.07 29.60
N GLY A 15 10.31 -26.94 29.26
CA GLY A 15 11.42 -26.58 28.38
C GLY A 15 10.95 -26.16 26.98
N LEU A 16 10.06 -26.93 26.37
CA LEU A 16 9.47 -26.60 25.07
C LEU A 16 8.66 -25.30 25.13
N PHE A 17 7.86 -25.12 26.18
CA PHE A 17 7.10 -23.89 26.40
C PHE A 17 8.02 -22.66 26.52
N ALA A 18 9.11 -22.77 27.28
CA ALA A 18 10.08 -21.70 27.43
C ALA A 18 10.77 -21.34 26.09
N VAL A 19 11.07 -22.32 25.24
CA VAL A 19 11.62 -22.07 23.89
C VAL A 19 10.61 -21.36 23.00
N ILE A 20 9.33 -21.79 23.03
CA ILE A 20 8.27 -21.15 22.24
C ILE A 20 8.11 -19.69 22.66
N GLN A 21 8.00 -19.42 23.97
CA GLN A 21 7.79 -18.08 24.52
C GLN A 21 9.02 -17.17 24.40
N GLY A 22 10.22 -17.70 24.65
CA GLY A 22 11.44 -16.90 24.72
C GLY A 22 12.13 -16.69 23.37
N TRP A 23 11.88 -17.55 22.38
CA TRP A 23 12.60 -17.49 21.10
C TRP A 23 11.68 -17.46 19.88
N ILE A 24 10.70 -18.36 19.80
CA ILE A 24 9.89 -18.51 18.59
C ILE A 24 8.88 -17.35 18.46
N LEU A 25 8.10 -17.07 19.50
CA LEU A 25 7.08 -16.01 19.47
C LEU A 25 7.69 -14.61 19.21
N PRO A 26 8.76 -14.17 19.92
CA PRO A 26 9.34 -12.85 19.70
C PRO A 26 9.86 -12.67 18.26
N LYS A 27 10.47 -13.71 17.69
CA LYS A 27 10.94 -13.67 16.30
C LYS A 27 9.79 -13.57 15.29
N LYS A 28 8.67 -14.24 15.56
CA LYS A 28 7.49 -14.15 14.69
C LYS A 28 6.82 -12.79 14.79
N GLU A 29 6.73 -12.21 15.99
CA GLU A 29 6.20 -10.87 16.21
C GLU A 29 7.05 -9.82 15.49
N LEU A 30 8.37 -9.87 15.68
CA LEU A 30 9.29 -8.97 14.98
C LEU A 30 9.18 -9.07 13.45
N ALA A 31 9.11 -10.29 12.92
CA ALA A 31 8.93 -10.50 11.48
C ALA A 31 7.57 -9.97 10.98
N ALA A 32 6.51 -10.09 11.78
CA ALA A 32 5.19 -9.55 11.44
C ALA A 32 5.19 -8.01 11.47
N GLU A 33 5.81 -7.39 12.48
CA GLU A 33 5.99 -5.94 12.55
C GLU A 33 6.80 -5.41 11.37
N GLN A 34 7.91 -6.08 11.03
CA GLN A 34 8.71 -5.73 9.85
C GLN A 34 7.88 -5.83 8.56
N TYR A 35 7.11 -6.91 8.39
CA TYR A 35 6.23 -7.05 7.24
C TYR A 35 5.19 -5.93 7.16
N LEU A 36 4.59 -5.53 8.29
CA LEU A 36 3.63 -4.42 8.33
C LEU A 36 4.31 -3.08 7.96
N ALA A 37 5.53 -2.85 8.43
CA ALA A 37 6.32 -1.67 8.06
C ALA A 37 6.68 -1.67 6.56
N ASP A 38 7.05 -2.83 6.01
CA ASP A 38 7.32 -3.00 4.58
C ASP A 38 6.09 -2.69 3.72
N GLN A 39 4.88 -2.98 4.20
CA GLN A 39 3.65 -2.60 3.49
C GLN A 39 3.39 -1.08 3.46
N GLN A 40 4.12 -0.26 4.21
CA GLN A 40 4.05 1.20 4.10
C GLN A 40 5.04 1.79 3.09
N SER A 41 5.97 0.99 2.56
CA SER A 41 7.00 1.46 1.63
C SER A 41 6.70 1.03 0.19
N PRO A 42 6.68 1.96 -0.78
CA PRO A 42 6.60 1.62 -2.21
C PRO A 42 7.65 0.61 -2.68
N LEU A 43 8.82 0.56 -2.04
CA LEU A 43 9.94 -0.33 -2.39
C LEU A 43 9.70 -1.79 -2.00
N THR A 44 8.94 -2.03 -0.94
CA THR A 44 8.76 -3.37 -0.34
C THR A 44 7.29 -3.80 -0.22
N HIS A 45 6.34 -2.92 -0.57
CA HIS A 45 4.91 -3.24 -0.61
C HIS A 45 4.62 -4.49 -1.43
N ASP A 46 3.77 -5.35 -0.88
CA ASP A 46 3.48 -6.66 -1.47
C ASP A 46 2.28 -6.56 -2.40
N LEU A 47 2.54 -6.69 -3.70
CA LEU A 47 1.52 -6.67 -4.75
C LEU A 47 0.38 -7.67 -4.47
N GLN A 48 0.66 -8.83 -3.87
CA GLN A 48 -0.35 -9.87 -3.63
C GLN A 48 -1.46 -9.39 -2.69
N THR A 49 -1.18 -8.41 -1.84
CA THR A 49 -2.17 -7.83 -0.92
C THR A 49 -3.22 -6.98 -1.63
N ILE A 50 -2.90 -6.48 -2.84
CA ILE A 50 -3.78 -5.57 -3.59
C ILE A 50 -4.41 -6.19 -4.85
N LEU A 51 -3.87 -7.29 -5.37
CA LEU A 51 -4.44 -8.01 -6.52
C LEU A 51 -5.92 -8.42 -6.36
N PRO A 52 -6.41 -8.80 -5.16
CA PRO A 52 -7.83 -9.12 -4.97
C PRO A 52 -8.79 -7.96 -5.27
N TYR A 53 -8.31 -6.72 -5.30
CA TYR A 53 -9.10 -5.53 -5.61
C TYR A 53 -9.11 -5.18 -7.10
N LYS A 54 -8.57 -6.05 -7.96
CA LYS A 54 -8.62 -5.84 -9.40
C LYS A 54 -10.08 -5.85 -9.87
N ASN A 55 -10.49 -4.78 -10.56
CA ASN A 55 -11.86 -4.63 -11.03
C ASN A 55 -11.90 -3.90 -12.37
N LYS A 56 -12.87 -4.26 -13.22
CA LYS A 56 -13.11 -3.54 -14.48
C LYS A 56 -13.79 -2.18 -14.25
N TYR A 57 -14.58 -2.07 -13.18
CA TYR A 57 -15.43 -0.91 -12.93
C TYR A 57 -15.15 -0.31 -11.55
N MET A 58 -14.87 0.99 -11.53
CA MET A 58 -14.58 1.76 -10.33
C MET A 58 -15.76 1.84 -9.34
N GLY A 59 -17.00 1.71 -9.82
CA GLY A 59 -18.22 1.83 -9.01
C GLY A 59 -18.45 0.67 -8.01
N ASP A 60 -17.59 -0.34 -8.01
CA ASP A 60 -17.61 -1.39 -7.00
C ASP A 60 -17.04 -0.86 -5.67
N VAL A 61 -17.85 -0.92 -4.60
CA VAL A 61 -17.48 -0.42 -3.26
C VAL A 61 -16.24 -1.13 -2.72
N SER A 62 -15.99 -2.38 -3.14
CA SER A 62 -14.78 -3.10 -2.75
C SER A 62 -13.50 -2.40 -3.19
N ASN A 63 -13.54 -1.58 -4.24
CA ASN A 63 -12.39 -0.80 -4.72
C ASN A 63 -11.90 0.21 -3.68
N LEU A 64 -12.77 0.71 -2.79
CA LEU A 64 -12.37 1.64 -1.75
C LEU A 64 -11.48 0.96 -0.68
N ASN A 65 -11.67 -0.34 -0.48
CA ASN A 65 -10.87 -1.13 0.46
C ASN A 65 -9.42 -1.32 -0.02
N LEU A 66 -9.14 -1.08 -1.31
CA LEU A 66 -7.78 -1.09 -1.87
C LEU A 66 -6.86 -0.17 -1.08
N PHE A 67 -7.30 1.06 -0.78
CA PHE A 67 -6.46 2.06 -0.13
C PHE A 67 -6.04 1.63 1.29
N ASN A 68 -6.83 0.80 1.97
CA ASN A 68 -6.47 0.23 3.29
C ASN A 68 -5.31 -0.77 3.22
N HIS A 69 -4.91 -1.19 2.01
CA HIS A 69 -3.80 -2.09 1.75
C HIS A 69 -2.62 -1.40 1.06
N LEU A 70 -2.72 -0.10 0.81
CA LEU A 70 -1.67 0.70 0.19
C LEU A 70 -0.87 1.48 1.24
N PRO A 71 0.33 2.00 0.89
CA PRO A 71 1.02 3.01 1.68
C PRO A 71 0.09 4.14 2.16
N LEU A 72 0.40 4.73 3.32
CA LEU A 72 -0.41 5.73 4.03
C LEU A 72 -1.69 5.17 4.68
N LYS A 73 -1.88 3.84 4.78
CA LYS A 73 -3.11 3.26 5.34
C LYS A 73 -3.44 3.67 6.77
N ASP A 74 -2.41 4.05 7.53
CA ASP A 74 -2.55 4.43 8.94
C ASP A 74 -3.08 5.87 9.11
N LEU A 75 -3.11 6.66 8.03
CA LEU A 75 -3.67 8.01 8.05
C LEU A 75 -5.20 7.96 8.01
N LYS A 76 -5.84 8.72 8.90
CA LYS A 76 -7.29 8.82 8.94
C LYS A 76 -7.83 9.48 7.68
N ARG A 77 -8.80 8.82 7.06
CA ARG A 77 -9.41 9.27 5.80
C ARG A 77 -10.78 8.65 5.55
N SER A 78 -11.54 9.30 4.69
CA SER A 78 -12.78 8.78 4.11
C SER A 78 -12.70 8.78 2.59
N TYR A 79 -13.66 8.14 1.93
CA TYR A 79 -13.67 7.97 0.48
C TYR A 79 -15.01 8.35 -0.12
N GLN A 80 -14.97 8.88 -1.34
CA GLN A 80 -16.16 9.13 -2.15
C GLN A 80 -15.93 8.61 -3.58
N LEU A 81 -16.90 7.86 -4.08
CA LEU A 81 -16.94 7.43 -5.49
C LEU A 81 -17.75 8.44 -6.29
N ARG A 82 -17.15 8.98 -7.36
CA ARG A 82 -17.80 9.80 -8.37
C ARG A 82 -17.89 8.99 -9.66
N SER A 83 -18.83 8.05 -9.70
CA SER A 83 -18.97 7.09 -10.80
C SER A 83 -19.38 7.73 -12.12
N ASP A 84 -20.06 8.86 -12.08
CA ASP A 84 -20.37 9.75 -13.20
C ASP A 84 -19.10 10.31 -13.88
N GLU A 85 -18.06 10.57 -13.09
CA GLU A 85 -16.79 11.16 -13.54
C GLU A 85 -15.66 10.13 -13.66
N PHE A 86 -15.93 8.85 -13.34
CA PHE A 86 -14.92 7.81 -13.19
C PHE A 86 -13.78 8.22 -12.23
N ALA A 87 -14.13 8.88 -11.12
CA ALA A 87 -13.19 9.44 -10.16
C ALA A 87 -13.34 8.87 -8.74
N ILE A 88 -12.22 8.74 -8.03
CA ILE A 88 -12.19 8.44 -6.59
C ILE A 88 -11.69 9.68 -5.85
N GLU A 89 -12.39 10.09 -4.81
CA GLU A 89 -11.91 11.10 -3.87
C GLU A 89 -11.45 10.42 -2.59
N VAL A 90 -10.24 10.74 -2.13
CA VAL A 90 -9.68 10.27 -0.85
C VAL A 90 -9.52 11.50 0.05
N HIS A 91 -10.32 11.59 1.10
CA HIS A 91 -10.38 12.74 2.00
C HIS A 91 -9.57 12.46 3.26
N TYR A 92 -8.39 13.03 3.39
CA TYR A 92 -7.53 12.91 4.58
C TYR A 92 -7.97 13.90 5.66
N GLU A 93 -8.05 13.42 6.91
CA GLU A 93 -8.51 14.22 8.06
C GLU A 93 -7.41 15.11 8.69
N ALA A 94 -6.15 14.95 8.27
CA ALA A 94 -5.01 15.56 8.93
C ALA A 94 -4.19 16.49 8.03
N ASP A 95 -3.52 17.46 8.66
CA ASP A 95 -2.53 18.38 8.06
C ASP A 95 -1.13 17.72 7.94
N GLU A 96 -1.07 16.39 7.96
CA GLU A 96 0.15 15.56 8.01
C GLU A 96 1.07 15.73 6.81
N LEU A 97 0.58 16.37 5.74
CA LEU A 97 1.42 16.82 4.64
C LEU A 97 2.57 17.74 5.07
N ARG A 98 2.49 18.38 6.23
CA ARG A 98 3.44 19.44 6.61
C ARG A 98 4.80 18.94 7.07
N GLU A 99 4.92 17.72 7.61
CA GLU A 99 6.21 17.25 8.13
C GLU A 99 7.05 16.53 7.06
N ASP A 100 6.44 15.82 6.12
CA ASP A 100 7.14 15.14 5.02
C ASP A 100 6.34 15.11 3.71
N GLU A 101 6.01 16.31 3.22
CA GLU A 101 5.23 16.49 1.98
C GLU A 101 5.79 15.68 0.81
N LYS A 102 7.13 15.65 0.69
CA LYS A 102 7.81 14.96 -0.40
C LYS A 102 7.57 13.46 -0.33
N ALA A 103 7.77 12.83 0.83
CA ALA A 103 7.53 11.39 0.96
C ALA A 103 6.05 11.05 0.75
N ILE A 104 5.13 11.86 1.28
CA ILE A 104 3.70 11.65 1.10
C ILE A 104 3.33 11.71 -0.38
N ARG A 105 3.79 12.72 -1.13
CA ARG A 105 3.56 12.80 -2.59
C ARG A 105 4.11 11.57 -3.33
N GLN A 106 5.26 11.05 -2.92
CA GLN A 106 5.81 9.81 -3.51
C GLN A 106 4.94 8.59 -3.21
N MET A 107 4.35 8.50 -2.02
CA MET A 107 3.41 7.43 -1.67
C MET A 107 2.08 7.60 -2.40
N LEU A 108 1.55 8.81 -2.54
CA LEU A 108 0.35 9.09 -3.34
C LEU A 108 0.56 8.73 -4.82
N LEU A 109 1.74 9.02 -5.37
CA LEU A 109 2.10 8.58 -6.73
C LEU A 109 2.04 7.06 -6.85
N TYR A 110 2.61 6.33 -5.88
CA TYR A 110 2.59 4.86 -5.86
C TYR A 110 1.15 4.32 -5.80
N ASN A 111 0.36 4.85 -4.88
CA ASN A 111 -1.04 4.49 -4.69
C ASN A 111 -1.85 4.73 -5.97
N SER A 112 -1.56 5.82 -6.68
CA SER A 112 -2.20 6.15 -7.96
C SER A 112 -1.85 5.10 -9.03
N VAL A 113 -0.58 4.73 -9.16
CA VAL A 113 -0.16 3.67 -10.10
C VAL A 113 -0.89 2.36 -9.81
N ALA A 114 -0.96 1.95 -8.53
CA ALA A 114 -1.68 0.76 -8.12
C ALA A 114 -3.18 0.82 -8.44
N ALA A 115 -3.85 1.91 -8.08
CA ALA A 115 -5.26 2.09 -8.32
C ALA A 115 -5.61 2.08 -9.82
N PHE A 116 -4.87 2.81 -10.67
CA PHE A 116 -5.12 2.81 -12.11
C PHE A 116 -4.77 1.47 -12.78
N ALA A 117 -3.77 0.75 -12.28
CA ALA A 117 -3.45 -0.58 -12.78
C ALA A 117 -4.53 -1.62 -12.42
N LEU A 118 -5.13 -1.51 -11.23
CA LEU A 118 -6.13 -2.45 -10.72
C LEU A 118 -7.56 -2.13 -11.18
N ILE A 119 -7.88 -0.86 -11.44
CA ILE A 119 -9.23 -0.41 -11.77
C ILE A 119 -9.26 0.13 -13.20
N ASP A 120 -9.80 -0.65 -14.13
CA ASP A 120 -9.62 -0.43 -15.57
C ASP A 120 -10.20 0.92 -16.05
N ASN A 121 -11.43 1.25 -15.62
CA ASN A 121 -12.11 2.46 -16.09
C ASN A 121 -11.87 3.70 -15.22
N LEU A 122 -11.10 3.61 -14.12
CA LEU A 122 -10.77 4.76 -13.27
C LEU A 122 -9.95 5.79 -14.07
N GLN A 123 -10.41 7.04 -14.07
CA GLN A 123 -9.80 8.13 -14.83
C GLN A 123 -9.06 9.13 -13.95
N THR A 124 -9.57 9.43 -12.75
CA THR A 124 -8.96 10.41 -11.85
C THR A 124 -9.01 9.98 -10.40
N ILE A 125 -8.03 10.43 -9.63
CA ILE A 125 -8.01 10.31 -8.17
C ILE A 125 -7.74 11.71 -7.60
N ASP A 126 -8.65 12.17 -6.75
CA ASP A 126 -8.55 13.44 -6.05
C ASP A 126 -8.19 13.17 -4.58
N TYR A 127 -6.94 13.42 -4.21
CA TYR A 127 -6.48 13.38 -2.82
C TYR A 127 -6.76 14.72 -2.15
N ARG A 128 -7.80 14.77 -1.33
CA ARG A 128 -8.24 15.96 -0.62
C ARG A 128 -7.65 16.01 0.78
N PHE A 129 -6.95 17.10 1.04
CA PHE A 129 -6.43 17.46 2.34
C PHE A 129 -7.18 18.70 2.85
N LEU A 130 -6.89 19.12 4.09
CA LEU A 130 -7.61 20.23 4.73
C LEU A 130 -7.48 21.55 3.96
N ASP A 131 -6.32 21.81 3.34
CA ASP A 131 -5.97 23.08 2.71
C ASP A 131 -5.85 23.00 1.18
N ARG A 132 -5.77 21.80 0.60
CA ARG A 132 -5.51 21.60 -0.83
C ARG A 132 -6.03 20.27 -1.37
N THR A 133 -6.16 20.20 -2.69
CA THR A 133 -6.48 18.97 -3.43
C THR A 133 -5.40 18.64 -4.43
N LEU A 134 -4.85 17.43 -4.34
CA LEU A 134 -3.93 16.87 -5.33
C LEU A 134 -4.69 15.93 -6.25
N THR A 135 -4.73 16.24 -7.54
CA THR A 135 -5.41 15.43 -8.57
C THR A 135 -4.37 14.66 -9.38
N VAL A 136 -4.66 13.38 -9.65
CA VAL A 136 -3.90 12.56 -10.60
C VAL A 136 -4.84 12.01 -11.65
N SER A 137 -4.44 12.08 -12.91
CA SER A 137 -5.17 11.46 -14.02
C SER A 137 -4.48 10.19 -14.50
N ARG A 138 -5.28 9.25 -15.02
CA ARG A 138 -4.80 8.01 -15.63
C ARG A 138 -3.82 8.28 -16.77
N SER A 139 -4.14 9.25 -17.63
CA SER A 139 -3.31 9.64 -18.77
C SER A 139 -1.91 10.09 -18.33
N ARG A 140 -1.81 10.80 -17.21
CA ARG A 140 -0.52 11.23 -16.66
C ARG A 140 0.31 10.06 -16.14
N ILE A 141 -0.34 9.06 -15.52
CA ILE A 141 0.35 7.84 -15.09
C ILE A 141 0.76 6.98 -16.30
N GLN A 142 -0.06 6.91 -17.35
CA GLN A 142 0.29 6.22 -18.60
C GLN A 142 1.50 6.84 -19.28
N GLN A 143 1.70 8.17 -19.20
CA GLN A 143 2.92 8.80 -19.69
C GLN A 143 4.20 8.35 -18.94
N LEU A 144 4.08 7.97 -17.67
CA LEU A 144 5.21 7.53 -16.85
C LEU A 144 5.51 6.03 -16.97
N PHE A 145 4.48 5.20 -17.18
CA PHE A 145 4.56 3.74 -17.10
C PHE A 145 4.11 2.99 -18.36
N GLY A 146 3.60 3.68 -19.37
CA GLY A 146 3.00 3.12 -20.58
C GLY A 146 1.48 2.96 -20.49
N ASP A 147 0.84 2.75 -21.65
CA ASP A 147 -0.62 2.75 -21.77
C ASP A 147 -1.29 1.57 -21.06
N ASP A 148 -0.70 0.38 -21.15
CA ASP A 148 -1.21 -0.85 -20.53
C ASP A 148 -0.73 -0.99 -19.08
N LEU A 149 -1.37 -0.23 -18.19
CA LEU A 149 -1.08 -0.27 -16.74
C LEU A 149 -1.41 -1.65 -16.13
N ALA A 150 -2.39 -2.37 -16.67
CA ALA A 150 -2.78 -3.69 -16.16
C ALA A 150 -1.68 -4.74 -16.39
N ALA A 151 -0.85 -4.58 -17.44
CA ALA A 151 0.31 -5.43 -17.67
C ALA A 151 1.39 -5.33 -16.57
N LEU A 152 1.34 -4.32 -15.70
CA LEU A 152 2.25 -4.18 -14.56
C LEU A 152 1.92 -5.18 -13.42
N LEU A 153 0.70 -5.74 -13.38
CA LEU A 153 0.17 -6.55 -12.27
C LEU A 153 0.71 -7.99 -12.22
N THR A 154 2.00 -8.16 -12.46
CA THR A 154 2.74 -9.40 -12.16
C THR A 154 3.88 -9.06 -11.22
N THR A 155 4.20 -9.94 -10.27
CA THR A 155 5.24 -9.67 -9.25
C THR A 155 6.57 -9.24 -9.88
N GLU A 156 6.96 -9.89 -10.98
CA GLU A 156 8.19 -9.55 -11.72
C GLU A 156 8.14 -8.14 -12.32
N LYS A 157 7.10 -7.84 -13.11
CA LYS A 157 6.98 -6.52 -13.77
C LYS A 157 6.72 -5.40 -12.76
N TRP A 158 5.94 -5.64 -11.71
CA TRP A 158 5.70 -4.66 -10.66
C TRP A 158 7.01 -4.27 -9.97
N ARG A 159 7.83 -5.27 -9.62
CA ARG A 159 9.13 -5.03 -9.01
C ARG A 159 10.07 -4.26 -9.94
N ALA A 160 10.20 -4.71 -11.19
CA ALA A 160 11.15 -4.14 -12.16
C ALA A 160 10.72 -2.76 -12.68
N ASN A 161 9.42 -2.57 -12.94
CA ASN A 161 8.92 -1.40 -13.66
C ASN A 161 8.23 -0.38 -12.74
N VAL A 162 7.83 -0.78 -11.53
CA VAL A 162 7.22 0.13 -10.54
C VAL A 162 8.16 0.33 -9.35
N GLN A 163 8.39 -0.70 -8.54
CA GLN A 163 9.11 -0.53 -7.26
C GLN A 163 10.54 -0.07 -7.43
N GLN A 164 11.30 -0.61 -8.38
CA GLN A 164 12.68 -0.18 -8.64
C GLN A 164 12.79 1.31 -9.01
N LYS A 165 11.74 1.91 -9.60
CA LYS A 165 11.74 3.35 -9.91
C LYS A 165 11.74 4.23 -8.66
N TRP A 166 11.30 3.72 -7.50
CA TRP A 166 11.39 4.44 -6.22
C TRP A 166 12.82 4.57 -5.68
N GLN A 167 13.81 3.97 -6.35
CA GLN A 167 15.23 4.21 -6.06
C GLN A 167 15.82 5.34 -6.93
N ASP A 168 15.12 5.74 -7.99
CA ASP A 168 15.57 6.80 -8.90
C ASP A 168 15.01 8.16 -8.45
N ALA A 169 15.88 8.99 -7.87
CA ALA A 169 15.51 10.31 -7.39
C ALA A 169 15.01 11.25 -8.52
N ARG A 170 15.52 11.13 -9.75
CA ARG A 170 15.06 11.95 -10.89
C ARG A 170 13.67 11.52 -11.30
N PHE A 171 13.44 10.22 -11.40
CA PHE A 171 12.10 9.69 -11.65
C PHE A 171 11.11 10.20 -10.61
N LEU A 172 11.46 10.13 -9.32
CA LEU A 172 10.58 10.60 -8.26
C LEU A 172 10.32 12.11 -8.33
N GLN A 173 11.32 12.93 -8.64
CA GLN A 173 11.15 14.38 -8.81
C GLN A 173 10.23 14.74 -9.98
N GLU A 174 10.32 14.04 -11.10
CA GLU A 174 9.45 14.29 -12.25
C GLU A 174 8.07 13.65 -12.07
N GLY A 175 8.03 12.44 -11.50
CA GLY A 175 6.81 11.66 -11.31
C GLY A 175 5.84 12.33 -10.35
N VAL A 176 6.30 12.98 -9.27
CA VAL A 176 5.41 13.71 -8.36
C VAL A 176 4.74 14.92 -9.02
N LYS A 177 5.24 15.43 -10.17
CA LYS A 177 4.55 16.46 -10.96
C LYS A 177 3.31 15.92 -11.67
N ALA A 178 3.05 14.62 -11.61
CA ALA A 178 1.77 14.03 -12.00
C ALA A 178 0.65 14.35 -11.01
N LEU A 179 0.99 14.75 -9.77
CA LEU A 179 0.06 15.23 -8.77
C LEU A 179 -0.14 16.74 -8.96
N GLU A 180 -1.19 17.09 -9.68
CA GLU A 180 -1.54 18.48 -9.98
C GLU A 180 -2.32 19.07 -8.81
N GLU A 181 -1.92 20.25 -8.34
CA GLU A 181 -2.71 21.02 -7.39
C GLU A 181 -3.85 21.72 -8.12
N LYS A 182 -5.10 21.41 -7.74
CA LYS A 182 -6.25 22.24 -8.13
C LYS A 182 -6.28 23.46 -7.22
N GLN A 183 -6.17 24.66 -7.82
CA GLN A 183 -6.45 25.94 -7.16
C GLN A 183 -7.95 26.10 -6.87
#